data_AF-I4BUR6-F1
#
_entry.id   AF-I4BUR6-F1
#
_cell.length_a   1.000
_cell.length_b   1.000
_cell.length_c   1.000
_cell.angle_alpha   90.00
_cell.angle_beta   90.00
_cell.angle_gamma   90.00
#
_symmetry.space_group_name_H-M   'P 1'
#
loop_
_entity.id
_entity.type
_entity.pdbx_description
1 polymer ?
#
loop_
_entity_poly.entity_id
_entity_poly.type
_entity_poly.pdbx_seq_one_letter_code
_entity_poly.pdbx_strand_id
1 'polypeptide(L)'
;MRVIPRHKRIASRAIFLFLLMLSASIFTAVSAEAEDDSLALIRQYVQQVPPLTAYGRDVGAMVWHRSQEYKMLADGTLIETARWLIYSESPLCDQLGSWKIPYAGNEKLEITEAAIYDPVEFKLIATLSPRRVNSQGISWYEIDIPPLDVPHVLSLCYRKECPDKWNVDDVVPIDLNLPQWRVVVTVSVPHNSSLSWAFGGNAKAEPKLTGGVEDTYLWEFINRPALDGFDLMDDEANCIAFSMRSGWINVIKPLEDWAASLRSVVPEAVNRALNRGDRSKSGREILEWAKGKNLLIDGPELYNLRRNAESIPKEGPWTAWERNVLLANWLSAAGWDVRINWLPMFIPKENVPGTPNLISRPVLEVKMPGSSSYKFLDLGSSLTEGNLIPDSLWGRTLCYYDGTDIKFKQLSIGNVADHRLRSKWNLQLHDSGKVDGTLELTFTGAWPHVIFGKDGEFSKVSSIVHLYPSQLSVEWEDVKVSVKSNEITMTYPVSGLLGIADSDRMLLRTPSITFDGLSVLNNLDVGSKLRFPFLIEEVSTIRLPQGHQVLSMPLLSSKLNGKIKWEQSVDEKSRGRIVEAKWRFLVDETSMDEEAFSSLRAGLKALQQWNNMAIPIRKR
;
A
#
# COMPACT_ATOMS: atom_id res chain seq x y z
N MET A 1 -57.36 -32.58 47.72
CA MET A 1 -56.42 -33.19 46.75
C MET A 1 -56.62 -32.51 45.40
N ARG A 2 -55.84 -31.46 45.09
CA ARG A 2 -55.95 -30.71 43.82
C ARG A 2 -55.00 -31.34 42.80
N VAL A 3 -55.55 -31.96 41.77
CA VAL A 3 -54.79 -32.50 40.63
C VAL A 3 -54.56 -31.36 39.64
N ILE A 4 -53.32 -30.88 39.56
CA ILE A 4 -52.86 -29.91 38.56
C ILE A 4 -52.62 -30.68 37.24
N PRO A 5 -53.11 -30.20 36.07
CA PRO A 5 -53.00 -30.95 34.84
C PRO A 5 -51.56 -30.96 34.32
N ARG A 6 -50.93 -32.15 34.32
CA ARG A 6 -49.57 -32.43 33.80
C ARG A 6 -49.39 -32.11 32.31
N HIS A 7 -50.45 -31.85 31.55
CA HIS A 7 -50.37 -31.66 30.09
C HIS A 7 -49.80 -30.29 29.65
N LYS A 8 -49.94 -29.22 30.44
CA LYS A 8 -49.41 -27.89 30.03
C LYS A 8 -47.88 -27.79 30.08
N ARG A 9 -47.21 -28.55 30.97
CA ARG A 9 -45.73 -28.54 31.08
C ARG A 9 -45.03 -29.38 30.01
N ILE A 10 -45.71 -30.37 29.43
CA ILE A 10 -45.15 -31.22 28.37
C ILE A 10 -45.23 -30.47 27.03
N ALA A 11 -46.35 -29.80 26.76
CA ALA A 11 -46.53 -28.99 25.55
C ALA A 11 -45.53 -27.82 25.49
N SER A 12 -45.28 -27.10 26.60
CA SER A 12 -44.31 -25.99 26.58
C SER A 12 -42.86 -26.46 26.42
N ARG A 13 -42.51 -27.64 26.94
CA ARG A 13 -41.18 -28.23 26.75
C ARG A 13 -40.97 -28.75 25.32
N ALA A 14 -42.00 -29.33 24.72
CA ALA A 14 -41.96 -29.77 23.33
C ALA A 14 -41.85 -28.59 22.35
N ILE A 15 -42.58 -27.49 22.60
CA ILE A 15 -42.47 -26.26 21.81
C ILE A 15 -41.08 -25.63 21.96
N PHE A 16 -40.52 -25.61 23.18
CA PHE A 16 -39.17 -25.09 23.41
C PHE A 16 -38.10 -25.94 22.74
N LEU A 17 -38.19 -27.28 22.83
CA LEU A 17 -37.30 -28.21 22.11
C LEU A 17 -37.44 -28.11 20.59
N PHE A 18 -38.66 -27.91 20.09
CA PHE A 18 -38.92 -27.74 18.65
C PHE A 18 -38.36 -26.41 18.14
N LEU A 19 -38.52 -25.32 18.89
CA LEU A 19 -37.89 -24.01 18.58
C LEU A 19 -36.36 -24.08 18.67
N LEU A 20 -35.81 -24.84 19.61
CA LEU A 20 -34.36 -25.00 19.79
C LEU A 20 -33.75 -25.87 18.69
N MET A 21 -34.47 -26.91 18.24
CA MET A 21 -34.13 -27.70 17.05
C MET A 21 -34.30 -26.87 15.78
N LEU A 22 -35.35 -26.05 15.63
CA LEU A 22 -35.52 -25.15 14.48
C LEU A 22 -34.39 -24.11 14.42
N SER A 23 -33.98 -23.54 15.56
CA SER A 23 -32.85 -22.61 15.60
C SER A 23 -31.52 -23.31 15.29
N ALA A 24 -31.31 -24.55 15.76
CA ALA A 24 -30.10 -25.31 15.43
C ALA A 24 -30.05 -25.71 13.95
N SER A 25 -31.19 -26.09 13.35
CA SER A 25 -31.29 -26.46 11.93
C SER A 25 -31.02 -25.29 10.98
N ILE A 26 -31.43 -24.07 11.35
CA ILE A 26 -31.20 -22.86 10.54
C ILE A 26 -29.71 -22.48 10.55
N PHE A 27 -29.01 -22.68 11.68
CA PHE A 27 -27.55 -22.44 11.75
C PHE A 27 -26.73 -23.52 11.02
N THR A 28 -27.18 -24.78 10.96
CA THR A 28 -26.44 -25.85 10.25
C THR A 28 -26.68 -25.87 8.74
N ALA A 29 -27.86 -25.46 8.27
CA ALA A 29 -28.18 -25.51 6.84
C ALA A 29 -27.42 -24.46 6.02
N VAL A 30 -27.25 -23.25 6.58
CA VAL A 30 -26.51 -22.15 5.93
C VAL A 30 -25.00 -22.46 5.85
N SER A 31 -24.43 -23.12 6.88
CA SER A 31 -23.03 -23.54 6.85
C SER A 31 -22.77 -24.70 5.87
N ALA A 32 -23.71 -25.63 5.70
CA ALA A 32 -23.56 -26.75 4.78
C ALA A 32 -23.65 -26.34 3.29
N GLU A 33 -24.51 -25.37 2.94
CA GLU A 33 -24.59 -24.83 1.56
C GLU A 33 -23.34 -24.02 1.18
N ALA A 34 -22.76 -23.27 2.12
CA ALA A 34 -21.52 -22.53 1.89
C ALA A 34 -20.29 -23.46 1.74
N GLU A 35 -20.21 -24.52 2.56
CA GLU A 35 -19.15 -25.54 2.51
C GLU A 35 -19.14 -26.32 1.17
N ASP A 36 -20.31 -26.72 0.67
CA ASP A 36 -20.42 -27.46 -0.61
C ASP A 36 -19.99 -26.59 -1.81
N ASP A 37 -20.32 -25.30 -1.79
CA ASP A 37 -19.92 -24.34 -2.82
C ASP A 37 -18.41 -24.02 -2.77
N SER A 38 -17.82 -23.89 -1.57
CA SER A 38 -16.37 -23.67 -1.42
C SER A 38 -15.56 -24.90 -1.85
N LEU A 39 -15.97 -26.11 -1.50
CA LEU A 39 -15.33 -27.34 -1.97
C LEU A 39 -15.48 -27.54 -3.49
N ALA A 40 -16.61 -27.15 -4.08
CA ALA A 40 -16.79 -27.20 -5.53
C ALA A 40 -15.79 -26.27 -6.25
N LEU A 41 -15.62 -25.04 -5.76
CA LEU A 41 -14.63 -24.10 -6.28
C LEU A 41 -13.19 -24.60 -6.09
N ILE A 42 -12.85 -25.16 -4.91
CA ILE A 42 -11.53 -25.74 -4.67
C ILE A 42 -11.22 -26.85 -5.69
N ARG A 43 -12.15 -27.78 -5.91
CA ARG A 43 -11.99 -28.86 -6.91
C ARG A 43 -11.79 -28.31 -8.32
N GLN A 44 -12.50 -27.24 -8.67
CA GLN A 44 -12.32 -26.56 -9.95
C GLN A 44 -10.92 -25.94 -10.07
N TYR A 45 -10.49 -25.16 -9.07
CA TYR A 45 -9.25 -24.40 -9.18
C TYR A 45 -7.99 -25.26 -9.09
N VAL A 46 -8.00 -26.36 -8.34
CA VAL A 46 -6.88 -27.32 -8.32
C VAL A 46 -6.55 -27.84 -9.73
N GLN A 47 -7.53 -27.89 -10.64
CA GLN A 47 -7.33 -28.35 -12.03
C GLN A 47 -6.97 -27.23 -13.01
N GLN A 48 -7.25 -25.97 -12.67
CA GLN A 48 -7.16 -24.83 -13.59
C GLN A 48 -6.00 -23.89 -13.29
N VAL A 49 -5.62 -23.77 -12.01
CA VAL A 49 -4.65 -22.76 -11.56
C VAL A 49 -3.22 -23.28 -11.76
N PRO A 50 -2.32 -22.49 -12.38
CA PRO A 50 -0.90 -22.83 -12.47
C PRO A 50 -0.23 -22.94 -11.09
N PRO A 51 0.88 -23.69 -10.97
CA PRO A 51 1.66 -23.72 -9.73
C PRO A 51 2.22 -22.34 -9.37
N LEU A 52 2.42 -22.06 -8.09
CA LEU A 52 2.92 -20.76 -7.60
C LEU A 52 4.24 -20.33 -8.23
N THR A 53 5.09 -21.30 -8.59
CA THR A 53 6.38 -21.06 -9.28
C THR A 53 6.24 -20.36 -10.64
N ALA A 54 5.07 -20.42 -11.27
CA ALA A 54 4.77 -19.66 -12.50
C ALA A 54 4.67 -18.14 -12.25
N TYR A 55 4.44 -17.73 -10.99
CA TYR A 55 4.31 -16.33 -10.57
C TYR A 55 5.57 -15.78 -9.91
N GLY A 56 6.57 -16.63 -9.63
CA GLY A 56 7.84 -16.25 -9.03
C GLY A 56 8.38 -17.35 -8.11
N ARG A 57 9.70 -17.37 -7.85
CA ARG A 57 10.31 -18.39 -6.98
C ARG A 57 9.95 -18.22 -5.51
N ASP A 58 9.65 -17.00 -5.10
CA ASP A 58 9.41 -16.63 -3.69
C ASP A 58 7.91 -16.44 -3.38
N VAL A 59 7.02 -16.81 -4.31
CA VAL A 59 5.57 -16.71 -4.12
C VAL A 59 5.08 -17.91 -3.31
N GLY A 60 4.71 -17.69 -2.05
CA GLY A 60 4.19 -18.73 -1.14
C GLY A 60 2.66 -18.82 -1.01
N ALA A 61 1.92 -17.89 -1.62
CA ALA A 61 0.46 -17.86 -1.57
C ALA A 61 -0.15 -17.17 -2.80
N MET A 62 -1.40 -17.48 -3.11
CA MET A 62 -2.18 -16.81 -4.14
C MET A 62 -3.67 -16.84 -3.85
N VAL A 63 -4.41 -15.87 -4.40
CA VAL A 63 -5.88 -15.87 -4.34
C VAL A 63 -6.42 -16.66 -5.52
N TRP A 64 -7.02 -17.82 -5.28
CA TRP A 64 -7.69 -18.59 -6.33
C TRP A 64 -8.99 -17.93 -6.77
N HIS A 65 -9.76 -17.42 -5.82
CA HIS A 65 -11.03 -16.78 -6.08
C HIS A 65 -11.27 -15.61 -5.15
N ARG A 66 -11.69 -14.49 -5.73
CA ARG A 66 -12.24 -13.35 -5.01
C ARG A 66 -13.51 -12.91 -5.69
N SER A 67 -14.62 -12.85 -4.96
CA SER A 67 -15.85 -12.24 -5.45
C SER A 67 -16.34 -11.14 -4.52
N GLN A 68 -16.89 -10.09 -5.10
CA GLN A 68 -17.58 -9.01 -4.39
C GLN A 68 -18.89 -8.72 -5.11
N GLU A 69 -19.99 -8.89 -4.40
CA GLU A 69 -21.34 -8.75 -4.92
C GLU A 69 -22.08 -7.64 -4.16
N TYR A 70 -22.71 -6.76 -4.91
CA TYR A 70 -23.43 -5.60 -4.39
C TYR A 70 -24.86 -5.64 -4.90
N LYS A 71 -25.82 -5.59 -3.99
CA LYS A 71 -27.24 -5.61 -4.31
C LYS A 71 -28.02 -4.65 -3.44
N MET A 72 -28.83 -3.80 -4.06
CA MET A 72 -29.79 -2.98 -3.33
C MET A 72 -31.13 -3.70 -3.17
N LEU A 73 -31.63 -3.74 -1.95
CA LEU A 73 -32.98 -4.21 -1.65
C LEU A 73 -34.01 -3.09 -1.88
N ALA A 74 -35.28 -3.49 -2.01
CA ALA A 74 -36.39 -2.56 -2.20
C ALA A 74 -36.62 -1.59 -1.01
N ASP A 75 -36.10 -1.92 0.17
CA ASP A 75 -36.17 -1.07 1.37
C ASP A 75 -35.03 -0.04 1.48
N GLY A 76 -34.13 0.02 0.49
CA GLY A 76 -32.98 0.92 0.50
C GLY A 76 -31.76 0.37 1.25
N THR A 77 -31.77 -0.90 1.66
CA THR A 77 -30.60 -1.57 2.23
C THR A 77 -29.66 -2.03 1.12
N LEU A 78 -28.37 -1.71 1.24
CA LEU A 78 -27.32 -2.30 0.42
C LEU A 78 -26.80 -3.58 1.08
N ILE A 79 -26.78 -4.68 0.32
CA ILE A 79 -26.11 -5.93 0.69
C ILE A 79 -24.78 -5.97 -0.05
N GLU A 80 -23.70 -6.20 0.71
CA GLU A 80 -22.37 -6.49 0.19
C GLU A 80 -22.02 -7.92 0.60
N THR A 81 -21.76 -8.80 -0.35
CA THR A 81 -21.30 -10.17 -0.11
C THR A 81 -19.89 -10.30 -0.66
N ALA A 82 -18.98 -10.88 0.12
CA ALA A 82 -17.61 -11.12 -0.32
C ALA A 82 -17.20 -12.57 -0.06
N ARG A 83 -16.45 -13.15 -0.99
CA ARG A 83 -15.83 -14.46 -0.87
C ARG A 83 -14.35 -14.40 -1.25
N TRP A 84 -13.56 -15.12 -0.49
CA TRP A 84 -12.13 -15.30 -0.69
C TRP A 84 -11.76 -16.78 -0.59
N LEU A 85 -11.03 -17.27 -1.59
CA LEU A 85 -10.32 -18.55 -1.55
C LEU A 85 -8.83 -18.27 -1.77
N ILE A 86 -8.03 -18.51 -0.74
CA ILE A 86 -6.58 -18.24 -0.76
C ILE A 86 -5.83 -19.54 -0.55
N TYR A 87 -5.05 -19.94 -1.55
CA TYR A 87 -4.18 -21.10 -1.48
C TYR A 87 -2.79 -20.68 -0.99
N SER A 88 -2.22 -21.48 -0.09
CA SER A 88 -0.85 -21.29 0.37
C SER A 88 -0.16 -22.63 0.64
N GLU A 89 1.15 -22.68 0.40
CA GLU A 89 2.01 -23.84 0.64
C GLU A 89 2.80 -23.74 1.96
N SER A 90 2.67 -22.62 2.67
CA SER A 90 3.42 -22.26 3.87
C SER A 90 2.58 -21.37 4.78
N PRO A 91 3.02 -21.03 6.00
CA PRO A 91 2.29 -20.08 6.83
C PRO A 91 2.09 -18.74 6.10
N LEU A 92 0.86 -18.24 6.11
CA LEU A 92 0.57 -16.91 5.59
C LEU A 92 1.37 -15.87 6.37
N CYS A 93 1.91 -14.85 5.68
CA CYS A 93 2.66 -13.78 6.32
C CYS A 93 1.80 -13.03 7.36
N ASP A 94 2.42 -12.34 8.31
CA ASP A 94 1.74 -11.70 9.46
C ASP A 94 0.52 -10.83 9.07
N GLN A 95 0.57 -10.16 7.92
CA GLN A 95 -0.56 -9.35 7.41
C GLN A 95 -1.76 -10.18 6.97
N LEU A 96 -1.53 -11.41 6.48
CA LEU A 96 -2.56 -12.32 6.01
C LEU A 96 -2.93 -13.37 7.07
N GLY A 97 -2.11 -13.55 8.11
CA GLY A 97 -2.35 -14.48 9.23
C GLY A 97 -3.43 -14.01 10.21
N SER A 98 -3.86 -12.75 10.15
CA SER A 98 -4.96 -12.20 10.94
C SER A 98 -5.81 -11.27 10.09
N TRP A 99 -7.07 -11.65 9.85
CA TRP A 99 -8.01 -10.86 9.05
C TRP A 99 -8.90 -10.00 9.95
N LYS A 100 -9.09 -8.73 9.56
CA LYS A 100 -10.00 -7.80 10.24
C LYS A 100 -11.06 -7.33 9.28
N ILE A 101 -12.33 -7.61 9.59
CA ILE A 101 -13.46 -7.15 8.77
C ILE A 101 -14.27 -6.12 9.58
N PRO A 102 -14.12 -4.81 9.31
CA PRO A 102 -14.77 -3.78 10.09
C PRO A 102 -16.20 -3.47 9.67
N TYR A 103 -16.95 -2.92 10.61
CA TYR A 103 -18.27 -2.32 10.40
C TYR A 103 -18.51 -1.20 11.42
N ALA A 104 -19.36 -0.24 11.05
CA ALA A 104 -19.67 0.91 11.89
C ALA A 104 -21.15 1.31 11.82
N GLY A 105 -21.58 2.10 12.81
CA GLY A 105 -22.95 2.62 12.86
C GLY A 105 -24.00 1.52 13.00
N ASN A 106 -24.99 1.52 12.11
CA ASN A 106 -26.09 0.55 12.05
C ASN A 106 -25.83 -0.63 11.10
N GLU A 107 -24.63 -0.73 10.53
CA GLU A 107 -24.23 -1.85 9.68
C GLU A 107 -24.27 -3.17 10.45
N LYS A 108 -24.69 -4.24 9.78
CA LYS A 108 -24.60 -5.60 10.31
C LYS A 108 -23.60 -6.39 9.48
N LEU A 109 -22.76 -7.16 10.16
CA LEU A 109 -21.78 -8.02 9.52
C LEU A 109 -21.98 -9.46 10.03
N GLU A 110 -22.10 -10.37 9.09
CA GLU A 110 -22.23 -11.81 9.32
C GLU A 110 -21.09 -12.52 8.60
N ILE A 111 -20.30 -13.30 9.34
CA ILE A 111 -19.31 -14.21 8.75
C ILE A 111 -20.05 -15.51 8.46
N THR A 112 -20.26 -15.81 7.18
CA THR A 112 -21.01 -16.99 6.74
C THR A 112 -20.10 -18.21 6.62
N GLU A 113 -18.81 -18.00 6.36
CA GLU A 113 -17.79 -19.06 6.34
C GLU A 113 -16.43 -18.50 6.77
N ALA A 114 -15.72 -19.22 7.63
CA ALA A 114 -14.30 -19.00 7.90
C ALA A 114 -13.67 -20.37 8.20
N ALA A 115 -12.96 -20.93 7.22
CA ALA A 115 -12.53 -22.32 7.25
C ALA A 115 -11.22 -22.53 6.50
N ILE A 116 -10.54 -23.62 6.82
CA ILE A 116 -9.33 -24.08 6.14
C ILE A 116 -9.60 -25.47 5.58
N TYR A 117 -9.30 -25.66 4.31
CA TYR A 117 -9.49 -26.92 3.60
C TYR A 117 -8.16 -27.48 3.08
N ASP A 118 -8.12 -28.81 2.98
CA ASP A 118 -7.08 -29.54 2.28
C ASP A 118 -7.39 -29.53 0.77
N PRO A 119 -6.52 -28.96 -0.08
CA PRO A 119 -6.73 -28.88 -1.52
C PRO A 119 -6.56 -30.22 -2.25
N VAL A 120 -5.96 -31.23 -1.60
CA VAL A 120 -5.70 -32.55 -2.18
C VAL A 120 -6.79 -33.53 -1.78
N GLU A 121 -7.10 -33.60 -0.48
CA GLU A 121 -8.14 -34.51 0.04
C GLU A 121 -9.56 -33.95 -0.09
N PHE A 122 -9.70 -32.64 -0.36
CA PHE A 122 -10.98 -31.92 -0.40
C PHE A 122 -11.78 -32.07 0.90
N LYS A 123 -11.09 -31.87 2.03
CA LYS A 123 -11.67 -32.00 3.38
C LYS A 123 -11.42 -30.74 4.21
N LEU A 124 -12.35 -30.46 5.10
CA LEU A 124 -12.18 -29.44 6.13
C LEU A 124 -11.04 -29.83 7.09
N ILE A 125 -10.03 -28.98 7.21
CA ILE A 125 -8.95 -29.09 8.20
C ILE A 125 -9.39 -28.43 9.51
N ALA A 126 -9.90 -27.21 9.45
CA ALA A 126 -10.30 -26.44 10.62
C ALA A 126 -11.39 -25.41 10.30
N THR A 127 -12.35 -25.26 11.20
CA THR A 127 -13.23 -24.08 11.24
C THR A 127 -12.57 -23.00 12.08
N LEU A 128 -12.46 -21.79 11.53
CA LEU A 128 -11.94 -20.63 12.25
C LEU A 128 -13.07 -19.98 13.03
N SER A 129 -12.77 -19.47 14.22
CA SER A 129 -13.76 -18.83 15.09
C SER A 129 -13.58 -17.31 15.07
N PRO A 130 -14.42 -16.56 14.34
CA PRO A 130 -14.32 -15.11 14.30
C PRO A 130 -14.55 -14.50 15.68
N ARG A 131 -13.62 -13.68 16.13
CA ARG A 131 -13.71 -12.95 17.41
C ARG A 131 -14.24 -11.56 17.16
N ARG A 132 -15.36 -11.20 17.78
CA ARG A 132 -15.83 -9.82 17.75
C ARG A 132 -14.95 -8.95 18.65
N VAL A 133 -14.41 -7.88 18.08
CA VAL A 133 -13.65 -6.86 18.79
C VAL A 133 -14.40 -5.53 18.69
N ASN A 134 -14.53 -4.83 19.81
CA ASN A 134 -15.11 -3.49 19.86
C ASN A 134 -14.04 -2.55 20.42
N SER A 135 -13.64 -1.55 19.63
CA SER A 135 -12.72 -0.49 20.06
C SER A 135 -13.39 0.87 19.90
N GLN A 136 -13.88 1.40 21.03
CA GLN A 136 -14.36 2.78 21.17
C GLN A 136 -15.22 3.31 20.00
N GLY A 137 -16.21 2.52 19.56
CA GLY A 137 -17.17 2.89 18.52
C GLY A 137 -16.93 2.29 17.14
N ILE A 138 -15.81 1.58 16.92
CA ILE A 138 -15.59 0.72 15.75
C ILE A 138 -15.65 -0.73 16.19
N SER A 139 -16.36 -1.56 15.43
CA SER A 139 -16.42 -3.00 15.65
C SER A 139 -15.84 -3.73 14.45
N TRP A 140 -15.15 -4.84 14.69
CA TRP A 140 -14.72 -5.74 13.63
C TRP A 140 -14.81 -7.19 14.07
N TYR A 141 -14.86 -8.10 13.10
CA TYR A 141 -14.49 -9.48 13.35
C TYR A 141 -13.01 -9.66 13.05
N GLU A 142 -12.30 -10.28 13.99
CA GLU A 142 -10.93 -10.71 13.83
C GLU A 142 -10.90 -12.23 13.63
N ILE A 143 -10.17 -12.69 12.63
CA ILE A 143 -10.06 -14.10 12.27
C ILE A 143 -8.58 -14.44 12.24
N ASP A 144 -8.13 -15.15 13.27
CA ASP A 144 -6.75 -15.61 13.38
C ASP A 144 -6.60 -16.93 12.61
N ILE A 145 -5.63 -16.96 11.71
CA ILE A 145 -5.31 -18.14 10.90
C ILE A 145 -4.11 -18.84 11.53
N PRO A 146 -4.21 -20.12 11.90
CA PRO A 146 -3.08 -20.86 12.44
C PRO A 146 -1.95 -20.95 11.40
N PRO A 147 -0.68 -20.87 11.81
CA PRO A 147 0.44 -21.12 10.91
C PRO A 147 0.42 -22.60 10.50
N LEU A 148 0.37 -22.85 9.19
CA LEU A 148 0.34 -24.21 8.62
C LEU A 148 1.48 -24.37 7.62
N ASP A 149 2.34 -25.37 7.87
CA ASP A 149 3.47 -25.73 6.99
C ASP A 149 3.09 -26.75 5.90
N VAL A 150 1.81 -26.80 5.55
CA VAL A 150 1.25 -27.71 4.55
C VAL A 150 0.38 -26.96 3.56
N PRO A 151 0.25 -27.44 2.30
CA PRO A 151 -0.69 -26.87 1.34
C PRO A 151 -2.12 -26.82 1.91
N HIS A 152 -2.72 -25.63 1.91
CA HIS A 152 -4.06 -25.42 2.44
C HIS A 152 -4.78 -24.30 1.69
N VAL A 153 -6.11 -24.29 1.78
CA VAL A 153 -6.96 -23.23 1.23
C VAL A 153 -7.75 -22.58 2.35
N LEU A 154 -7.53 -21.30 2.58
CA LEU A 154 -8.40 -20.47 3.39
C LEU A 154 -9.66 -20.12 2.59
N SER A 155 -10.82 -20.41 3.16
CA SER A 155 -12.12 -19.92 2.69
C SER A 155 -12.68 -18.91 3.69
N LEU A 156 -13.04 -17.73 3.18
CA LEU A 156 -13.66 -16.68 3.96
C LEU A 156 -14.82 -16.08 3.17
N CYS A 157 -16.02 -16.18 3.74
CA CYS A 157 -17.23 -15.58 3.22
C CYS A 157 -17.89 -14.70 4.28
N TYR A 158 -18.31 -13.51 3.88
CA TYR A 158 -19.07 -12.64 4.76
C TYR A 158 -20.11 -11.84 3.99
N ARG A 159 -21.16 -11.47 4.72
CA ARG A 159 -22.26 -10.65 4.25
C ARG A 159 -22.41 -9.43 5.15
N LYS A 160 -22.44 -8.26 4.53
CA LYS A 160 -22.64 -6.97 5.19
C LYS A 160 -23.97 -6.37 4.74
N GLU A 161 -24.79 -6.00 5.72
CA GLU A 161 -26.01 -5.22 5.50
C GLU A 161 -25.74 -3.78 5.90
N CYS A 162 -25.96 -2.87 4.95
CA CYS A 162 -25.79 -1.43 5.11
C CYS A 162 -27.17 -0.75 4.95
N PRO A 163 -27.93 -0.56 6.04
CA PRO A 163 -29.24 0.09 5.96
C PRO A 163 -29.12 1.55 5.53
N ASP A 164 -30.21 2.10 4.97
CA ASP A 164 -30.33 3.50 4.56
C ASP A 164 -29.33 3.96 3.47
N LYS A 165 -28.67 3.02 2.77
CA LYS A 165 -27.82 3.29 1.61
C LYS A 165 -28.62 3.17 0.31
N TRP A 166 -29.32 4.25 -0.05
CA TRP A 166 -30.05 4.40 -1.32
C TRP A 166 -29.12 4.66 -2.54
N ASN A 167 -28.00 3.96 -2.61
CA ASN A 167 -27.02 4.02 -3.68
C ASN A 167 -26.20 2.72 -3.66
N VAL A 168 -26.04 2.10 -4.83
CA VAL A 168 -25.07 1.01 -4.99
C VAL A 168 -23.78 1.63 -5.50
N ASP A 169 -22.79 1.75 -4.61
CA ASP A 169 -21.51 2.35 -4.96
C ASP A 169 -20.35 1.79 -4.14
N ASP A 170 -19.21 1.60 -4.81
CA ASP A 170 -17.95 1.24 -4.17
C ASP A 170 -16.75 1.44 -5.11
N VAL A 171 -15.56 1.20 -4.57
CA VAL A 171 -14.32 1.00 -5.34
C VAL A 171 -13.66 -0.32 -4.94
N VAL A 172 -13.48 -1.19 -5.92
CA VAL A 172 -12.91 -2.53 -5.74
C VAL A 172 -11.52 -2.59 -6.36
N PRO A 173 -10.46 -2.80 -5.56
CA PRO A 173 -9.12 -3.08 -6.08
C PRO A 173 -9.12 -4.38 -6.90
N ILE A 174 -8.65 -4.30 -8.16
CA ILE A 174 -8.53 -5.46 -9.07
C ILE A 174 -7.23 -6.20 -8.78
N ASP A 175 -6.15 -5.47 -8.53
CA ASP A 175 -4.84 -6.04 -8.19
C ASP A 175 -4.59 -5.96 -6.67
N LEU A 176 -3.83 -6.92 -6.15
CA LEU A 176 -3.49 -7.08 -4.74
C LEU A 176 -1.99 -7.35 -4.58
N ASN A 177 -1.50 -7.37 -3.35
CA ASN A 177 -0.14 -7.79 -3.01
C ASN A 177 0.13 -9.30 -3.22
N LEU A 178 -0.92 -10.10 -3.47
CA LEU A 178 -0.81 -11.49 -3.91
C LEU A 178 -1.22 -11.64 -5.37
N PRO A 179 -0.64 -12.59 -6.12
CA PRO A 179 -1.19 -12.96 -7.42
C PRO A 179 -2.59 -13.54 -7.25
N GLN A 180 -3.45 -13.31 -8.25
CA GLN A 180 -4.86 -13.71 -8.21
C GLN A 180 -5.23 -14.45 -9.49
N TRP A 181 -5.83 -15.64 -9.35
CA TRP A 181 -6.30 -16.39 -10.50
C TRP A 181 -7.62 -15.84 -11.06
N ARG A 182 -8.61 -15.55 -10.20
CA ARG A 182 -9.91 -15.04 -10.64
C ARG A 182 -10.50 -14.01 -9.67
N VAL A 183 -10.88 -12.85 -10.21
CA VAL A 183 -11.57 -11.77 -9.50
C VAL A 183 -12.89 -11.50 -10.19
N VAL A 184 -13.98 -11.48 -9.42
CA VAL A 184 -15.35 -11.23 -9.92
C VAL A 184 -15.97 -10.07 -9.15
N VAL A 185 -16.52 -9.11 -9.88
CA VAL A 185 -17.29 -8.01 -9.29
C VAL A 185 -18.68 -8.06 -9.90
N THR A 186 -19.71 -8.15 -9.06
CA THR A 186 -21.11 -8.20 -9.49
C THR A 186 -21.90 -7.08 -8.83
N VAL A 187 -22.61 -6.32 -9.65
CA VAL A 187 -23.41 -5.17 -9.21
C VAL A 187 -24.83 -5.33 -9.74
N SER A 188 -25.80 -5.48 -8.85
CA SER A 188 -27.22 -5.58 -9.16
C SER A 188 -27.94 -4.31 -8.71
N VAL A 189 -28.52 -3.60 -9.67
CA VAL A 189 -29.32 -2.38 -9.42
C VAL A 189 -30.78 -2.61 -9.84
N PRO A 190 -31.74 -1.87 -9.26
CA PRO A 190 -33.13 -1.95 -9.72
C PRO A 190 -33.23 -1.67 -11.21
N HIS A 191 -34.08 -2.42 -11.91
CA HIS A 191 -34.23 -2.29 -13.35
C HIS A 191 -34.50 -0.84 -13.79
N ASN A 192 -33.86 -0.40 -14.88
CA ASN A 192 -33.85 0.97 -15.40
C ASN A 192 -33.10 2.01 -14.55
N SER A 193 -32.39 1.60 -13.50
CA SER A 193 -31.45 2.49 -12.82
C SER A 193 -30.19 2.68 -13.66
N SER A 194 -29.64 3.89 -13.70
CA SER A 194 -28.34 4.13 -14.31
C SER A 194 -27.22 3.64 -13.38
N LEU A 195 -26.23 2.95 -13.92
CA LEU A 195 -24.96 2.67 -13.27
C LEU A 195 -23.84 3.40 -14.03
N SER A 196 -23.04 4.19 -13.33
CA SER A 196 -21.79 4.76 -13.86
C SER A 196 -20.62 3.97 -13.29
N TRP A 197 -19.67 3.57 -14.13
CA TRP A 197 -18.46 2.88 -13.72
C TRP A 197 -17.24 3.41 -14.46
N ALA A 198 -16.07 3.27 -13.83
CA ALA A 198 -14.79 3.62 -14.41
C ALA A 198 -13.70 2.69 -13.86
N PHE A 199 -12.66 2.48 -14.67
CA PHE A 199 -11.45 1.78 -14.26
C PHE A 199 -10.34 2.77 -13.95
N GLY A 200 -9.60 2.49 -12.88
CA GLY A 200 -8.28 3.06 -12.65
C GLY A 200 -7.20 2.19 -13.27
N GLY A 201 -6.12 2.82 -13.71
CA GLY A 201 -4.94 2.15 -14.27
C GLY A 201 -5.20 1.47 -15.62
N ASN A 202 -4.55 0.33 -15.83
CA ASN A 202 -4.51 -0.34 -17.15
C ASN A 202 -5.61 -1.38 -17.35
N ALA A 203 -6.36 -1.75 -16.31
CA ALA A 203 -7.45 -2.71 -16.41
C ALA A 203 -8.62 -2.14 -17.23
N LYS A 204 -9.13 -2.92 -18.18
CA LYS A 204 -10.32 -2.58 -18.97
C LYS A 204 -11.14 -3.83 -19.22
N ALA A 205 -12.43 -3.79 -18.87
CA ALA A 205 -13.38 -4.86 -19.16
C ALA A 205 -14.79 -4.28 -19.28
N GLU A 206 -15.52 -4.66 -20.32
CA GLU A 206 -16.96 -4.41 -20.38
C GLU A 206 -17.70 -5.43 -19.51
N PRO A 207 -18.74 -5.02 -18.77
CA PRO A 207 -19.52 -5.95 -17.97
C PRO A 207 -20.34 -6.88 -18.85
N LYS A 208 -20.50 -8.13 -18.41
CA LYS A 208 -21.59 -8.99 -18.87
C LYS A 208 -22.88 -8.50 -18.20
N LEU A 209 -23.79 -7.93 -19.00
CA LEU A 209 -25.08 -7.44 -18.51
C LEU A 209 -26.15 -8.53 -18.61
N THR A 210 -26.83 -8.79 -17.50
CA THR A 210 -28.02 -9.65 -17.45
C THR A 210 -29.21 -8.80 -17.00
N GLY A 211 -30.22 -8.67 -17.87
CA GLY A 211 -31.45 -7.94 -17.55
C GLY A 211 -32.53 -8.84 -16.93
N GLY A 212 -33.41 -8.24 -16.13
CA GLY A 212 -34.50 -8.93 -15.45
C GLY A 212 -35.30 -7.99 -14.57
N VAL A 213 -35.69 -8.45 -13.37
CA VAL A 213 -36.26 -7.57 -12.32
C VAL A 213 -35.22 -6.58 -11.81
N GLU A 214 -33.95 -6.97 -11.88
CA GLU A 214 -32.76 -6.17 -11.59
C GLU A 214 -31.83 -6.24 -12.80
N ASP A 215 -31.07 -5.17 -13.03
CA ASP A 215 -30.01 -5.15 -14.03
C ASP A 215 -28.70 -5.51 -13.33
N THR A 216 -28.07 -6.61 -13.76
CA THR A 216 -26.85 -7.15 -13.14
C THR A 216 -25.65 -7.02 -14.05
N TYR A 217 -24.62 -6.35 -13.55
CA TYR A 217 -23.35 -6.09 -14.23
C TYR A 217 -22.27 -6.98 -13.62
N LEU A 218 -21.62 -7.82 -14.43
CA LEU A 218 -20.56 -8.72 -14.00
C LEU A 218 -19.25 -8.42 -14.72
N TRP A 219 -18.22 -8.06 -13.94
CA TRP A 219 -16.84 -7.98 -14.42
C TRP A 219 -16.05 -9.18 -13.91
N GLU A 220 -15.19 -9.70 -14.77
CA GLU A 220 -14.37 -10.89 -14.49
C GLU A 220 -12.95 -10.63 -14.98
N PHE A 221 -11.99 -10.82 -14.07
CA PHE A 221 -10.56 -10.69 -14.33
C PHE A 221 -9.87 -12.01 -14.01
N ILE A 222 -9.04 -12.50 -14.92
CA ILE A 222 -8.33 -13.78 -14.79
C ILE A 222 -6.84 -13.53 -14.86
N ASN A 223 -6.06 -14.27 -14.07
CA ASN A 223 -4.60 -14.29 -14.07
C ASN A 223 -3.98 -12.90 -13.86
N ARG A 224 -4.17 -12.34 -12.68
CA ARG A 224 -3.61 -11.06 -12.24
C ARG A 224 -2.29 -11.29 -11.49
N PRO A 225 -1.19 -10.65 -11.88
CA PRO A 225 0.04 -10.68 -11.09
C PRO A 225 -0.15 -9.94 -9.76
N ALA A 226 0.77 -10.16 -8.82
CA ALA A 226 0.86 -9.31 -7.63
C ALA A 226 1.24 -7.88 -8.02
N LEU A 227 0.81 -6.89 -7.24
CA LEU A 227 1.25 -5.51 -7.34
C LEU A 227 2.76 -5.43 -7.11
N ASP A 228 3.46 -4.77 -8.03
CA ASP A 228 4.84 -4.35 -7.79
C ASP A 228 4.87 -3.37 -6.61
N GLY A 229 5.68 -3.65 -5.58
CA GLY A 229 5.73 -2.86 -4.36
C GLY A 229 6.27 -1.42 -4.51
N PHE A 230 6.60 -0.98 -5.73
CA PHE A 230 7.27 0.28 -6.01
C PHE A 230 6.38 1.26 -6.80
N ASP A 231 5.95 2.33 -6.13
CA ASP A 231 5.15 3.42 -6.69
C ASP A 231 6.03 4.42 -7.49
N LEU A 232 6.79 3.94 -8.47
CA LEU A 232 7.61 4.77 -9.37
C LEU A 232 6.80 5.31 -10.56
N MET A 233 5.77 4.56 -10.93
CA MET A 233 4.87 4.84 -12.03
C MET A 233 3.80 5.85 -11.64
N ASP A 234 3.37 6.67 -12.59
CA ASP A 234 2.11 7.43 -12.49
C ASP A 234 0.93 6.52 -12.83
N ASP A 235 0.96 5.28 -12.35
CA ASP A 235 -0.10 4.31 -12.56
C ASP A 235 -1.12 4.51 -11.45
N GLU A 236 -2.29 4.96 -11.88
CA GLU A 236 -3.50 4.97 -11.07
C GLU A 236 -3.77 3.56 -10.52
N ALA A 237 -4.37 3.48 -9.33
CA ALA A 237 -4.67 2.19 -8.72
C ALA A 237 -5.53 1.33 -9.67
N ASN A 238 -5.10 0.10 -9.96
CA ASN A 238 -5.88 -0.84 -10.75
C ASN A 238 -7.11 -1.28 -9.95
N CYS A 239 -8.23 -0.60 -10.18
CA CYS A 239 -9.49 -0.80 -9.47
C CYS A 239 -10.67 -0.48 -10.39
N ILE A 240 -11.85 -0.94 -10.00
CA ILE A 240 -13.12 -0.53 -10.61
C ILE A 240 -13.89 0.31 -9.58
N ALA A 241 -14.30 1.51 -9.99
CA ALA A 241 -15.27 2.31 -9.27
C ALA A 241 -16.62 2.20 -9.96
N PHE A 242 -17.70 2.13 -9.18
CA PHE A 242 -19.06 2.16 -9.71
C PHE A 242 -19.99 2.90 -8.75
N SER A 243 -21.06 3.49 -9.27
CA SER A 243 -22.10 4.18 -8.50
C SER A 243 -23.36 4.35 -9.34
N MET A 244 -24.54 4.33 -8.70
CA MET A 244 -25.77 4.74 -9.39
C MET A 244 -25.83 6.25 -9.62
N ARG A 245 -24.95 7.02 -8.95
CA ARG A 245 -24.77 8.46 -9.13
C ARG A 245 -23.56 8.73 -10.01
N SER A 246 -23.53 9.90 -10.64
CA SER A 246 -22.42 10.32 -11.51
C SER A 246 -21.88 11.71 -11.15
N GLY A 247 -20.63 11.97 -11.50
CA GLY A 247 -19.97 13.25 -11.36
C GLY A 247 -19.24 13.45 -10.03
N TRP A 248 -18.14 14.22 -10.09
CA TRP A 248 -17.27 14.51 -8.94
C TRP A 248 -17.96 15.19 -7.76
N ILE A 249 -19.03 15.93 -8.00
CA ILE A 249 -19.80 16.54 -6.90
C ILE A 249 -20.37 15.46 -5.95
N ASN A 250 -20.81 14.32 -6.50
CA ASN A 250 -21.32 13.19 -5.71
C ASN A 250 -20.19 12.38 -5.03
N VAL A 251 -18.94 12.58 -5.45
CA VAL A 251 -17.75 12.02 -4.77
C VAL A 251 -17.36 12.88 -3.57
N ILE A 252 -17.25 14.20 -3.76
CA ILE A 252 -16.61 15.10 -2.80
C ILE A 252 -17.60 15.72 -1.81
N LYS A 253 -18.80 16.10 -2.25
CA LYS A 253 -19.77 16.80 -1.38
C LYS A 253 -20.13 15.99 -0.12
N PRO A 254 -20.36 14.67 -0.18
CA PRO A 254 -20.58 13.87 1.03
C PRO A 254 -19.41 13.90 2.00
N LEU A 255 -18.17 14.00 1.50
CA LEU A 255 -16.96 14.10 2.33
C LEU A 255 -16.83 15.46 3.00
N GLU A 256 -17.16 16.54 2.29
CA GLU A 256 -17.21 17.89 2.86
C GLU A 256 -18.27 18.02 3.95
N ASP A 257 -19.47 17.46 3.71
CA ASP A 257 -20.57 17.48 4.68
C ASP A 257 -20.20 16.66 5.94
N TRP A 258 -19.58 15.49 5.74
CA TRP A 258 -19.01 14.71 6.83
C TRP A 258 -17.94 15.49 7.59
N ALA A 259 -16.97 16.09 6.90
CA ALA A 259 -15.89 16.85 7.53
C ALA A 259 -16.38 18.06 8.33
N ALA A 260 -17.41 18.74 7.82
CA ALA A 260 -18.07 19.84 8.52
C ALA A 260 -18.78 19.37 9.80
N SER A 261 -19.40 18.18 9.79
CA SER A 261 -20.07 17.62 10.96
C SER A 261 -19.13 17.38 12.15
N LEU A 262 -17.83 17.16 11.89
CA LEU A 262 -16.83 16.85 12.92
C LEU A 262 -16.29 18.10 13.66
N ARG A 263 -16.69 19.32 13.28
CA ARG A 263 -16.18 20.56 13.89
C ARG A 263 -16.45 20.68 15.40
N SER A 264 -17.49 20.02 15.90
CA SER A 264 -17.87 20.02 17.31
C SER A 264 -16.98 19.12 18.19
N VAL A 265 -16.18 18.25 17.58
CA VAL A 265 -15.36 17.27 18.28
C VAL A 265 -14.01 17.91 18.63
N VAL A 266 -13.89 18.41 19.86
CA VAL A 266 -12.67 19.11 20.32
C VAL A 266 -12.15 18.51 21.63
N PRO A 267 -11.01 17.78 21.60
CA PRO A 267 -10.35 17.21 22.78
C PRO A 267 -9.94 18.26 23.81
N GLU A 268 -9.80 17.88 25.08
CA GLU A 268 -9.31 18.78 26.14
C GLU A 268 -7.88 19.28 25.89
N ALA A 269 -7.02 18.43 25.33
CA ALA A 269 -5.65 18.82 24.94
C ALA A 269 -5.66 20.00 23.95
N VAL A 270 -6.55 19.93 22.94
CA VAL A 270 -6.73 20.98 21.94
C VAL A 270 -7.30 22.26 22.57
N ASN A 271 -8.35 22.14 23.40
CA ASN A 271 -8.93 23.29 24.10
C ASN A 271 -7.89 24.03 24.96
N ARG A 272 -7.04 23.30 25.68
CA ARG A 272 -5.94 23.90 26.47
C ARG A 272 -4.94 24.64 25.60
N ALA A 273 -4.57 24.08 24.44
CA ALA A 273 -3.66 24.74 23.51
C ALA A 273 -4.28 26.02 22.92
N LEU A 274 -5.56 26.00 22.53
CA LEU A 274 -6.26 27.15 21.96
C LEU A 274 -6.39 28.33 22.95
N ASN A 275 -6.55 28.05 24.25
CA ASN A 275 -6.74 29.07 25.28
C ASN A 275 -5.46 29.83 25.70
N ARG A 276 -4.27 29.48 25.16
CA ARG A 276 -2.98 30.11 25.52
C ARG A 276 -2.66 31.42 24.79
N GLY A 277 -3.49 31.85 23.84
CA GLY A 277 -3.40 33.15 23.15
C GLY A 277 -2.42 33.25 21.98
N ASP A 278 -1.31 32.49 21.97
CA ASP A 278 -0.37 32.44 20.83
C ASP A 278 -0.81 31.40 19.77
N ARG A 279 -1.54 31.87 18.77
CA ARG A 279 -2.06 31.08 17.63
C ARG A 279 -1.01 30.23 16.91
N SER A 280 0.19 30.76 16.71
CA SER A 280 1.27 30.05 15.99
C SER A 280 1.80 28.88 16.81
N LYS A 281 2.01 29.12 18.11
CA LYS A 281 2.46 28.09 19.05
C LYS A 281 1.37 27.04 19.32
N SER A 282 0.12 27.47 19.48
CA SER A 282 -1.02 26.57 19.70
C SER A 282 -1.18 25.56 18.56
N GLY A 283 -1.15 26.01 17.30
CA GLY A 283 -1.29 25.09 16.17
C GLY A 283 -0.13 24.08 16.05
N ARG A 284 1.10 24.50 16.37
CA ARG A 284 2.25 23.57 16.42
C ARG A 284 2.08 22.53 17.53
N GLU A 285 1.66 22.96 18.72
CA GLU A 285 1.39 22.06 19.85
C GLU A 285 0.30 21.04 19.51
N ILE A 286 -0.78 21.48 18.84
CA ILE A 286 -1.86 20.61 18.37
C ILE A 286 -1.34 19.60 17.32
N LEU A 287 -0.57 20.07 16.33
CA LEU A 287 -0.01 19.21 15.29
C LEU A 287 0.88 18.11 15.87
N GLU A 288 1.81 18.47 16.77
CA GLU A 288 2.69 17.51 17.41
C GLU A 288 1.93 16.50 18.28
N TRP A 289 0.93 16.96 19.03
CA TRP A 289 0.09 16.06 19.82
C TRP A 289 -0.70 15.08 18.95
N ALA A 290 -1.27 15.54 17.84
CA ALA A 290 -2.05 14.70 16.93
C ALA A 290 -1.22 13.59 16.24
N LYS A 291 0.11 13.70 16.21
CA LYS A 291 0.99 12.64 15.67
C LYS A 291 1.09 11.40 16.57
N GLY A 292 0.62 11.46 17.81
CA GLY A 292 0.71 10.33 18.76
C GLY A 292 0.09 9.04 18.22
N LYS A 293 0.90 7.96 18.12
CA LYS A 293 0.44 6.64 17.62
C LYS A 293 -0.70 6.05 18.47
N ASN A 294 -0.75 6.36 19.75
CA ASN A 294 -1.82 5.92 20.66
C ASN A 294 -3.19 6.55 20.36
N LEU A 295 -3.24 7.60 19.53
CA LEU A 295 -4.47 8.25 19.09
C LEU A 295 -5.02 7.64 17.80
N LEU A 296 -4.36 6.62 17.23
CA LEU A 296 -4.75 6.00 15.99
C LEU A 296 -5.37 4.62 16.20
N ILE A 297 -6.45 4.39 15.46
CA ILE A 297 -6.92 3.06 15.07
C ILE A 297 -6.46 2.89 13.63
N ASP A 298 -5.41 2.09 13.44
CA ASP A 298 -4.79 1.89 12.12
C ASP A 298 -4.78 0.41 11.75
N GLY A 299 -4.79 0.16 10.45
CA GLY A 299 -4.89 -1.16 9.84
C GLY A 299 -5.28 -1.02 8.37
N PRO A 300 -4.69 -1.82 7.45
CA PRO A 300 -4.97 -1.71 6.03
C PRO A 300 -6.44 -1.96 5.69
N GLU A 301 -7.20 -2.64 6.55
CA GLU A 301 -8.62 -2.94 6.40
C GLU A 301 -9.53 -1.81 6.88
N LEU A 302 -9.00 -0.84 7.64
CA LEU A 302 -9.75 0.26 8.26
C LEU A 302 -9.65 1.57 7.47
N TYR A 303 -8.96 1.55 6.33
CA TYR A 303 -8.54 2.75 5.60
C TYR A 303 -9.70 3.62 5.09
N ASN A 304 -10.87 3.05 4.81
CA ASN A 304 -12.06 3.76 4.31
C ASN A 304 -13.13 3.97 5.40
N LEU A 305 -12.88 3.52 6.63
CA LEU A 305 -13.85 3.58 7.70
C LEU A 305 -13.93 4.99 8.30
N ARG A 306 -15.16 5.52 8.36
CA ARG A 306 -15.46 6.88 8.83
C ARG A 306 -16.66 6.85 9.76
N ARG A 307 -16.49 7.29 11.01
CA ARG A 307 -17.62 7.49 11.94
C ARG A 307 -18.27 8.85 11.75
N ASN A 308 -19.54 8.95 12.12
CA ASN A 308 -20.23 10.22 12.25
C ASN A 308 -19.81 10.95 13.55
N ALA A 309 -20.18 12.23 13.67
CA ALA A 309 -19.84 13.06 14.83
C ALA A 309 -20.39 12.54 16.17
N GLU A 310 -21.46 11.75 16.15
CA GLU A 310 -22.09 11.18 17.36
C GLU A 310 -21.35 9.94 17.88
N SER A 311 -20.72 9.18 16.97
CA SER A 311 -20.04 7.91 17.29
C SER A 311 -18.53 8.07 17.46
N ILE A 312 -17.97 9.22 17.08
CA ILE A 312 -16.54 9.47 17.16
C ILE A 312 -16.12 9.84 18.60
N PRO A 313 -15.09 9.19 19.18
CA PRO A 313 -14.64 9.50 20.52
C PRO A 313 -13.94 10.87 20.54
N LYS A 314 -14.24 11.67 21.57
CA LYS A 314 -13.71 13.02 21.72
C LYS A 314 -12.20 13.08 21.93
N GLU A 315 -11.62 12.10 22.63
CA GLU A 315 -10.19 12.05 22.98
C GLU A 315 -9.41 11.02 22.15
N GLY A 316 -10.06 10.43 21.13
CA GLY A 316 -9.51 9.34 20.34
C GLY A 316 -9.69 7.97 21.01
N PRO A 317 -9.23 6.88 20.36
CA PRO A 317 -8.45 6.91 19.13
C PRO A 317 -9.34 7.02 17.87
N TRP A 318 -8.74 7.55 16.80
CA TRP A 318 -9.38 7.87 15.52
C TRP A 318 -8.80 7.07 14.37
N THR A 319 -9.58 6.86 13.31
CA THR A 319 -9.00 6.40 12.04
C THR A 319 -8.07 7.49 11.46
N ALA A 320 -7.16 7.11 10.57
CA ALA A 320 -6.28 8.08 9.92
C ALA A 320 -7.05 9.20 9.20
N TRP A 321 -8.19 8.88 8.59
CA TRP A 321 -9.11 9.84 7.96
C TRP A 321 -9.68 10.84 8.98
N GLU A 322 -10.31 10.31 10.02
CA GLU A 322 -10.92 11.11 11.09
C GLU A 322 -9.90 12.05 11.72
N ARG A 323 -8.71 11.54 12.06
CA ARG A 323 -7.63 12.34 12.64
C ARG A 323 -7.24 13.52 11.75
N ASN A 324 -7.03 13.28 10.46
CA ASN A 324 -6.61 14.33 9.53
C ASN A 324 -7.68 15.41 9.38
N VAL A 325 -8.95 15.04 9.29
CA VAL A 325 -10.06 16.01 9.21
C VAL A 325 -10.27 16.78 10.52
N LEU A 326 -10.21 16.09 11.66
CA LEU A 326 -10.27 16.73 12.97
C LEU A 326 -9.13 17.72 13.16
N LEU A 327 -7.91 17.32 12.80
CA LEU A 327 -6.74 18.20 12.84
C LEU A 327 -6.94 19.44 11.97
N ALA A 328 -7.52 19.31 10.78
CA ALA A 328 -7.82 20.46 9.93
C ALA A 328 -8.73 21.47 10.64
N ASN A 329 -9.78 20.99 11.30
CA ASN A 329 -10.70 21.81 12.08
C ASN A 329 -9.98 22.49 13.27
N TRP A 330 -9.13 21.77 13.99
CA TRP A 330 -8.39 22.29 15.15
C TRP A 330 -7.32 23.31 14.77
N LEU A 331 -6.57 23.08 13.68
CA LEU A 331 -5.60 24.03 13.16
C LEU A 331 -6.28 25.31 12.65
N SER A 332 -7.44 25.17 12.00
CA SER A 332 -8.27 26.33 11.62
C SER A 332 -8.71 27.14 12.85
N ALA A 333 -9.15 26.46 13.92
CA ALA A 333 -9.50 27.10 15.19
C ALA A 333 -8.30 27.78 15.86
N ALA A 334 -7.08 27.25 15.66
CA ALA A 334 -5.83 27.89 16.08
C ALA A 334 -5.43 29.08 15.19
N GLY A 335 -6.20 29.40 14.14
CA GLY A 335 -5.99 30.53 13.25
C GLY A 335 -5.03 30.27 12.09
N TRP A 336 -4.72 29.00 11.81
CA TRP A 336 -4.03 28.62 10.59
C TRP A 336 -5.02 28.68 9.43
N ASP A 337 -4.53 29.01 8.24
CA ASP A 337 -5.33 28.84 7.03
C ASP A 337 -5.18 27.41 6.54
N VAL A 338 -6.27 26.66 6.50
CA VAL A 338 -6.29 25.22 6.25
C VAL A 338 -7.35 24.89 5.23
N ARG A 339 -6.95 24.11 4.23
CA ARG A 339 -7.83 23.49 3.24
C ARG A 339 -7.67 21.98 3.29
N ILE A 340 -8.79 21.28 3.35
CA ILE A 340 -8.82 19.83 3.13
C ILE A 340 -8.83 19.62 1.62
N ASN A 341 -7.85 18.88 1.13
CA ASN A 341 -7.82 18.35 -0.22
C ASN A 341 -8.03 16.84 -0.14
N TRP A 342 -8.55 16.25 -1.20
CA TRP A 342 -8.87 14.83 -1.28
C TRP A 342 -7.96 14.20 -2.33
N LEU A 343 -7.25 13.13 -1.95
CA LEU A 343 -6.41 12.38 -2.88
C LEU A 343 -7.25 11.26 -3.53
N PRO A 344 -7.65 11.36 -4.80
CA PRO A 344 -8.35 10.28 -5.50
C PRO A 344 -7.44 9.07 -5.69
N MET A 345 -8.02 7.87 -5.73
CA MET A 345 -7.32 6.64 -6.14
C MET A 345 -6.93 6.68 -7.62
N PHE A 346 -7.77 7.32 -8.43
CA PHE A 346 -7.59 7.55 -9.85
C PHE A 346 -8.56 8.64 -10.35
N ILE A 347 -8.31 9.21 -11.54
CA ILE A 347 -9.14 10.28 -12.11
C ILE A 347 -9.81 9.78 -13.41
N PRO A 348 -11.10 9.36 -13.33
CA PRO A 348 -11.85 9.01 -14.53
C PRO A 348 -11.91 10.20 -15.51
N LYS A 349 -11.52 9.98 -16.76
CA LYS A 349 -11.62 11.01 -17.83
C LYS A 349 -13.07 11.26 -18.24
N GLU A 350 -13.90 10.23 -18.21
CA GLU A 350 -15.31 10.23 -18.57
C GLU A 350 -16.10 9.38 -17.56
N ASN A 351 -17.43 9.55 -17.50
CA ASN A 351 -18.34 8.71 -16.71
C ASN A 351 -17.95 8.53 -15.24
N VAL A 352 -17.56 9.62 -14.56
CA VAL A 352 -17.13 9.63 -13.16
C VAL A 352 -18.20 8.99 -12.26
N PRO A 353 -17.92 7.85 -11.60
CA PRO A 353 -18.83 7.27 -10.63
C PRO A 353 -18.90 8.14 -9.38
N GLY A 354 -20.12 8.52 -8.98
CA GLY A 354 -20.36 9.37 -7.82
C GLY A 354 -20.25 8.60 -6.51
N THR A 355 -19.05 8.13 -6.16
CA THR A 355 -18.77 7.40 -4.90
C THR A 355 -17.68 8.09 -4.07
N PRO A 356 -17.92 8.37 -2.77
CA PRO A 356 -16.88 8.86 -1.87
C PRO A 356 -15.73 7.88 -1.64
N ASN A 357 -15.89 6.61 -2.02
CA ASN A 357 -14.84 5.58 -1.92
C ASN A 357 -13.77 5.73 -3.01
N LEU A 358 -13.99 6.59 -4.01
CA LEU A 358 -12.98 6.98 -5.01
C LEU A 358 -11.83 7.77 -4.40
N ILE A 359 -12.02 8.31 -3.20
CA ILE A 359 -10.98 9.04 -2.47
C ILE A 359 -10.22 8.07 -1.57
N SER A 360 -8.89 8.11 -1.69
CA SER A 360 -7.98 7.29 -0.89
C SER A 360 -7.81 7.84 0.53
N ARG A 361 -7.57 9.16 0.66
CA ARG A 361 -7.38 9.85 1.94
C ARG A 361 -7.47 11.39 1.83
N PRO A 362 -7.76 12.10 2.94
CA PRO A 362 -7.60 13.54 3.05
C PRO A 362 -6.13 13.95 3.14
N VAL A 363 -5.79 15.10 2.54
CA VAL A 363 -4.48 15.77 2.58
C VAL A 363 -4.70 17.23 2.96
N LEU A 364 -3.96 17.74 3.94
CA LEU A 364 -4.15 19.12 4.40
C LEU A 364 -3.19 20.06 3.66
N GLU A 365 -3.71 21.13 3.07
CA GLU A 365 -2.92 22.28 2.65
C GLU A 365 -3.03 23.35 3.72
N VAL A 366 -1.91 23.69 4.36
CA VAL A 366 -1.88 24.57 5.51
C VAL A 366 -0.94 25.75 5.33
N LYS A 367 -1.33 26.92 5.83
CA LYS A 367 -0.47 28.10 5.96
C LYS A 367 -0.53 28.60 7.40
N MET A 368 0.63 28.52 8.04
CA MET A 368 0.80 28.95 9.43
C MET A 368 0.69 30.48 9.53
N PRO A 369 0.19 31.03 10.64
CA PRO A 369 0.24 32.45 10.92
C PRO A 369 1.67 32.98 10.81
N GLY A 370 1.87 34.01 9.98
CA GLY A 370 3.18 34.61 9.71
C GLY A 370 4.02 33.90 8.63
N SER A 371 3.59 32.75 8.11
CA SER A 371 4.22 32.11 6.95
C SER A 371 3.76 32.78 5.65
N SER A 372 4.67 32.90 4.67
CA SER A 372 4.33 33.37 3.32
C SER A 372 3.82 32.24 2.41
N SER A 373 4.17 30.99 2.70
CA SER A 373 3.86 29.83 1.85
C SER A 373 2.95 28.80 2.52
N TYR A 374 2.17 28.10 1.69
CA TYR A 374 1.44 26.89 2.07
C TYR A 374 2.39 25.68 2.08
N LYS A 375 2.05 24.70 2.90
CA LYS A 375 2.66 23.37 2.98
C LYS A 375 1.58 22.31 2.92
N PHE A 376 1.93 21.13 2.42
CA PHE A 376 1.06 19.97 2.49
C PHE A 376 1.41 19.08 3.69
N LEU A 377 0.40 18.59 4.39
CA LEU A 377 0.52 17.59 5.45
C LEU A 377 -0.24 16.32 5.03
N ASP A 378 0.45 15.18 5.03
CA ASP A 378 -0.11 13.85 4.74
C ASP A 378 0.21 12.90 5.90
N LEU A 379 -0.47 13.10 7.05
CA LEU A 379 -0.14 12.38 8.28
C LEU A 379 -0.57 10.92 8.20
N GLY A 380 0.40 10.02 8.37
CA GLY A 380 0.20 8.56 8.26
C GLY A 380 0.52 7.99 6.88
N SER A 381 1.05 8.80 5.96
CA SER A 381 1.52 8.31 4.66
C SER A 381 2.86 8.90 4.23
N SER A 382 3.18 10.10 4.72
CA SER A 382 4.50 10.73 4.58
C SER A 382 5.47 10.21 5.64
N LEU A 383 6.70 9.92 5.24
CA LEU A 383 7.79 9.54 6.14
C LEU A 383 8.67 10.74 6.52
N THR A 384 8.54 11.85 5.80
CA THR A 384 9.28 13.09 6.03
C THR A 384 8.33 14.26 6.33
N GLU A 385 8.78 15.24 7.13
CA GLU A 385 7.92 16.33 7.63
C GLU A 385 8.43 17.75 7.27
N GLY A 386 9.55 17.87 6.57
CA GLY A 386 10.19 19.15 6.28
C GLY A 386 9.91 19.74 4.89
N ASN A 387 9.45 18.90 3.96
CA ASN A 387 9.20 19.30 2.58
C ASN A 387 7.96 20.20 2.46
N LEU A 388 7.95 21.05 1.42
CA LEU A 388 6.69 21.69 0.99
C LEU A 388 5.69 20.65 0.47
N ILE A 389 6.20 19.60 -0.18
CA ILE A 389 5.46 18.45 -0.73
C ILE A 389 5.96 17.17 -0.04
N PRO A 390 5.13 16.49 0.76
CA PRO A 390 5.37 15.15 1.31
C PRO A 390 5.90 14.13 0.28
N ASP A 391 6.72 13.19 0.73
CA ASP A 391 7.32 12.14 -0.10
C ASP A 391 6.29 11.27 -0.84
N SER A 392 5.09 11.10 -0.26
CA SER A 392 3.95 10.37 -0.82
C SER A 392 3.15 11.11 -1.91
N LEU A 393 3.37 12.42 -2.08
CA LEU A 393 2.48 13.30 -2.86
C LEU A 393 3.10 13.88 -4.14
N TRP A 394 4.39 13.66 -4.39
CA TRP A 394 5.03 14.13 -5.62
C TRP A 394 4.30 13.63 -6.87
N GLY A 395 4.03 14.54 -7.80
CA GLY A 395 3.32 14.23 -9.05
C GLY A 395 1.85 13.80 -8.90
N ARG A 396 1.28 13.76 -7.69
CA ARG A 396 -0.13 13.38 -7.49
C ARG A 396 -1.06 14.55 -7.82
N THR A 397 -2.29 14.23 -8.21
CA THR A 397 -3.36 15.21 -8.37
C THR A 397 -4.31 15.13 -7.19
N LEU A 398 -4.55 16.27 -6.55
CA LEU A 398 -5.56 16.41 -5.51
C LEU A 398 -6.84 17.01 -6.09
N CYS A 399 -7.98 16.74 -5.46
CA CYS A 399 -9.22 17.45 -5.73
C CYS A 399 -9.78 18.13 -4.47
N TYR A 400 -10.50 19.24 -4.66
CA TYR A 400 -11.13 19.97 -3.57
C TYR A 400 -12.38 20.70 -4.07
N TYR A 401 -13.30 20.99 -3.16
CA TYR A 401 -14.46 21.82 -3.44
C TYR A 401 -14.14 23.29 -3.15
N ASP A 402 -14.33 24.18 -4.12
CA ASP A 402 -14.07 25.62 -3.96
C ASP A 402 -15.29 26.42 -3.47
N GLY A 403 -16.41 25.73 -3.19
CA GLY A 403 -17.70 26.32 -2.83
C GLY A 403 -18.68 26.43 -3.99
N THR A 404 -18.22 26.25 -5.24
CA THR A 404 -19.08 26.20 -6.44
C THR A 404 -18.92 24.89 -7.19
N ASP A 405 -17.68 24.43 -7.37
CA ASP A 405 -17.35 23.29 -8.22
C ASP A 405 -16.15 22.50 -7.67
N ILE A 406 -15.91 21.31 -8.21
CA ILE A 406 -14.75 20.47 -7.88
C ILE A 406 -13.57 20.88 -8.75
N LYS A 407 -12.46 21.24 -8.11
CA LYS A 407 -11.22 21.65 -8.76
C LYS A 407 -10.14 20.61 -8.54
N PHE A 408 -9.26 20.48 -9.54
CA PHE A 408 -8.10 19.59 -9.50
C PHE A 408 -6.83 20.42 -9.36
N LYS A 409 -5.89 19.92 -8.56
CA LYS A 409 -4.59 20.52 -8.31
C LYS A 409 -3.51 19.47 -8.51
N GLN A 410 -2.85 19.55 -9.67
CA GLN A 410 -1.65 18.77 -9.96
C GLN A 410 -0.51 19.29 -9.07
N LEU A 411 0.04 18.43 -8.22
CA LEU A 411 1.23 18.75 -7.45
C LEU A 411 2.47 18.68 -8.33
N SER A 412 3.49 19.45 -7.96
CA SER A 412 4.77 19.48 -8.67
C SER A 412 5.34 18.07 -8.75
N ILE A 413 5.95 17.75 -9.88
CA ILE A 413 6.77 16.54 -10.05
C ILE A 413 8.21 16.77 -9.57
N GLY A 414 8.61 18.00 -9.26
CA GLY A 414 9.98 18.33 -8.87
C GLY A 414 10.97 18.30 -10.03
N ASN A 415 12.26 18.36 -9.71
CA ASN A 415 13.36 18.15 -10.63
C ASN A 415 14.27 17.01 -10.14
N VAL A 416 15.15 16.51 -11.00
CA VAL A 416 16.06 15.38 -10.68
C VAL A 416 16.82 15.55 -9.35
N ALA A 417 17.21 16.76 -8.96
CA ALA A 417 17.95 16.99 -7.71
C ALA A 417 17.07 16.89 -6.45
N ASP A 418 15.76 17.08 -6.59
CA ASP A 418 14.81 16.91 -5.49
C ASP A 418 14.68 15.43 -5.11
N HIS A 419 14.80 14.51 -6.09
CA HIS A 419 14.57 13.07 -5.94
C HIS A 419 15.85 12.25 -6.11
N ARG A 420 16.64 12.14 -5.05
CA ARG A 420 17.91 11.41 -5.06
C ARG A 420 17.87 10.16 -4.18
N LEU A 421 18.25 9.04 -4.79
CA LEU A 421 18.66 7.82 -4.10
C LEU A 421 20.18 7.71 -4.25
N ARG A 422 20.91 7.70 -3.13
CA ARG A 422 22.36 7.58 -3.13
C ARG A 422 22.81 6.41 -2.28
N SER A 423 23.67 5.56 -2.84
CA SER A 423 24.47 4.61 -2.10
C SER A 423 25.93 5.08 -2.03
N LYS A 424 26.51 5.03 -0.84
CA LYS A 424 27.91 5.39 -0.60
C LYS A 424 28.61 4.32 0.21
N TRP A 425 29.58 3.67 -0.42
CA TRP A 425 30.40 2.64 0.18
C TRP A 425 31.73 3.23 0.63
N ASN A 426 32.08 3.07 1.90
CA ASN A 426 33.40 3.39 2.43
C ASN A 426 34.04 2.11 2.92
N LEU A 427 34.96 1.55 2.15
CA LEU A 427 35.49 0.20 2.36
C LEU A 427 37.01 0.20 2.54
N GLN A 428 37.48 -0.75 3.34
CA GLN A 428 38.89 -1.11 3.46
C GLN A 428 39.09 -2.50 2.89
N LEU A 429 39.97 -2.61 1.89
CA LEU A 429 40.34 -3.88 1.26
C LEU A 429 41.59 -4.46 1.91
N HIS A 430 41.57 -5.76 2.16
CA HIS A 430 42.68 -6.53 2.71
C HIS A 430 43.37 -7.38 1.64
N ASP A 431 44.61 -7.81 1.90
CA ASP A 431 45.40 -8.66 1.00
C ASP A 431 44.67 -9.96 0.61
N SER A 432 43.75 -10.45 1.46
CA SER A 432 42.96 -11.65 1.20
C SER A 432 41.77 -11.43 0.24
N GLY A 433 41.55 -10.20 -0.24
CA GLY A 433 40.36 -9.81 -1.01
C GLY A 433 39.11 -9.55 -0.17
N LYS A 434 39.19 -9.71 1.16
CA LYS A 434 38.11 -9.37 2.08
C LYS A 434 37.99 -7.86 2.24
N VAL A 435 36.79 -7.39 2.51
CA VAL A 435 36.51 -5.98 2.83
C VAL A 435 35.68 -5.87 4.10
N ASP A 436 35.86 -4.75 4.78
CA ASP A 436 34.97 -4.23 5.81
C ASP A 436 34.80 -2.72 5.66
N GLY A 437 33.72 -2.19 6.24
CA GLY A 437 33.46 -0.76 6.24
C GLY A 437 32.00 -0.43 6.45
N THR A 438 31.52 0.59 5.74
CA THR A 438 30.14 1.08 5.88
C THR A 438 29.46 1.29 4.54
N LEU A 439 28.17 0.99 4.49
CA LEU A 439 27.24 1.46 3.48
C LEU A 439 26.40 2.60 4.05
N GLU A 440 26.41 3.77 3.41
CA GLU A 440 25.51 4.88 3.69
C GLU A 440 24.49 5.02 2.56
N LEU A 441 23.21 4.91 2.89
CA LEU A 441 22.08 5.13 2.00
C LEU A 441 21.45 6.48 2.31
N THR A 442 21.20 7.27 1.27
CA THR A 442 20.54 8.58 1.38
C THR A 442 19.33 8.62 0.46
N PHE A 443 18.18 9.02 1.00
CA PHE A 443 16.92 9.15 0.29
C PHE A 443 16.39 10.58 0.43
N THR A 444 16.06 11.22 -0.70
CA THR A 444 15.40 12.54 -0.74
C THR A 444 14.19 12.53 -1.66
N GLY A 445 13.33 13.54 -1.52
CA GLY A 445 12.14 13.70 -2.37
C GLY A 445 11.15 12.56 -2.14
N ALA A 446 10.78 11.86 -3.21
CA ALA A 446 9.80 10.78 -3.19
C ALA A 446 10.37 9.39 -2.85
N TRP A 447 11.70 9.24 -2.88
CA TRP A 447 12.37 7.95 -2.62
C TRP A 447 12.03 7.31 -1.27
N PRO A 448 11.89 8.05 -0.15
CA PRO A 448 11.44 7.47 1.10
C PRO A 448 10.14 6.65 0.94
N HIS A 449 9.10 7.26 0.38
CA HIS A 449 7.83 6.58 0.18
C HIS A 449 7.94 5.39 -0.78
N VAL A 450 8.75 5.51 -1.84
CA VAL A 450 8.95 4.43 -2.82
C VAL A 450 9.65 3.21 -2.23
N ILE A 451 10.64 3.41 -1.34
CA ILE A 451 11.41 2.31 -0.76
C ILE A 451 10.69 1.67 0.43
N PHE A 452 10.10 2.49 1.30
CA PHE A 452 9.59 2.04 2.59
C PHE A 452 8.05 1.91 2.63
N GLY A 453 7.34 2.49 1.66
CA GLY A 453 5.89 2.58 1.69
C GLY A 453 5.36 3.46 2.82
N LYS A 454 4.05 3.40 3.09
CA LYS A 454 3.40 4.19 4.16
C LYS A 454 3.70 3.69 5.58
N ASP A 455 3.93 2.38 5.73
CA ASP A 455 4.07 1.70 7.04
C ASP A 455 5.53 1.34 7.35
N GLY A 456 6.46 1.72 6.49
CA GLY A 456 7.86 1.34 6.63
C GLY A 456 8.50 1.97 7.85
N GLU A 457 9.01 1.11 8.74
CA GLU A 457 9.90 1.55 9.81
C GLU A 457 11.33 1.48 9.29
N PHE A 458 12.03 2.62 9.32
CA PHE A 458 13.40 2.69 8.84
C PHE A 458 14.32 1.65 9.49
N SER A 459 14.07 1.25 10.74
CA SER A 459 14.88 0.27 11.45
C SER A 459 14.53 -1.19 11.18
N LYS A 460 13.47 -1.48 10.43
CA LYS A 460 13.06 -2.87 10.15
C LYS A 460 13.70 -3.36 8.86
N VAL A 461 14.45 -4.46 8.97
CA VAL A 461 15.09 -5.15 7.84
C VAL A 461 14.08 -5.43 6.73
N SER A 462 12.88 -5.91 7.07
CA SER A 462 11.77 -6.19 6.12
C SER A 462 11.41 -5.01 5.23
N SER A 463 11.59 -3.77 5.70
CA SER A 463 11.30 -2.54 4.94
C SER A 463 12.43 -2.15 3.97
N ILE A 464 13.58 -2.83 4.05
CA ILE A 464 14.79 -2.57 3.25
C ILE A 464 15.21 -3.80 2.43
N VAL A 465 14.58 -4.97 2.64
CA VAL A 465 14.88 -6.21 1.90
C VAL A 465 14.84 -6.02 0.38
N HIS A 466 14.11 -5.01 -0.10
CA HIS A 466 14.14 -4.63 -1.51
C HIS A 466 15.46 -4.03 -2.02
N LEU A 467 16.46 -3.79 -1.16
CA LEU A 467 17.81 -3.36 -1.52
C LEU A 467 18.76 -4.55 -1.36
N TYR A 468 19.29 -5.05 -2.47
CA TYR A 468 20.16 -6.21 -2.52
C TYR A 468 21.61 -5.80 -2.80
N PRO A 469 22.49 -5.87 -1.79
CA PRO A 469 23.93 -5.79 -1.97
C PRO A 469 24.40 -7.15 -2.49
N SER A 470 24.43 -7.33 -3.81
CA SER A 470 24.69 -8.64 -4.44
C SER A 470 26.06 -9.27 -4.10
N GLN A 471 26.98 -8.51 -3.53
CA GLN A 471 28.38 -8.90 -3.33
C GLN A 471 28.84 -8.87 -1.86
N LEU A 472 28.07 -8.25 -0.96
CA LEU A 472 28.49 -7.96 0.42
C LEU A 472 27.40 -8.32 1.42
N SER A 473 27.83 -8.82 2.58
CA SER A 473 26.95 -8.99 3.73
C SER A 473 26.78 -7.65 4.42
N VAL A 474 25.53 -7.28 4.68
CA VAL A 474 25.16 -6.06 5.37
C VAL A 474 24.53 -6.44 6.71
N GLU A 475 25.03 -5.84 7.78
CA GLU A 475 24.49 -6.02 9.13
C GLU A 475 23.27 -5.10 9.29
N TRP A 476 22.13 -5.52 8.72
CA TRP A 476 20.92 -4.70 8.65
C TRP A 476 20.34 -4.32 10.03
N GLU A 477 20.60 -5.15 11.05
CA GLU A 477 20.13 -4.94 12.42
C GLU A 477 20.89 -3.80 13.14
N ASP A 478 22.13 -3.50 12.73
CA ASP A 478 22.98 -2.48 13.35
C ASP A 478 22.89 -1.12 12.63
N VAL A 479 21.68 -0.77 12.19
CA VAL A 479 21.42 0.44 11.41
C VAL A 479 21.45 1.72 12.25
N LYS A 480 22.15 2.74 11.73
CA LYS A 480 22.08 4.11 12.26
C LYS A 480 21.22 4.96 11.35
N VAL A 481 20.07 5.41 11.84
CA VAL A 481 19.12 6.24 11.10
C VAL A 481 19.24 7.70 11.53
N SER A 482 19.36 8.61 10.55
CA SER A 482 19.29 10.06 10.73
C SER A 482 18.23 10.62 9.80
N VAL A 483 17.16 11.18 10.38
CA VAL A 483 16.10 11.86 9.63
C VAL A 483 16.29 13.36 9.77
N LYS A 484 16.57 14.03 8.65
CA LYS A 484 16.49 15.49 8.53
C LYS A 484 15.21 15.85 7.78
N SER A 485 14.88 17.14 7.77
CA SER A 485 13.65 17.68 7.19
C SER A 485 13.28 17.09 5.82
N ASN A 486 14.25 16.86 4.92
CA ASN A 486 14.01 16.40 3.54
C ASN A 486 14.92 15.22 3.13
N GLU A 487 15.64 14.62 4.08
CA GLU A 487 16.68 13.64 3.81
C GLU A 487 16.68 12.57 4.89
N ILE A 488 16.61 11.31 4.47
CA ILE A 488 16.80 10.15 5.35
C ILE A 488 18.16 9.56 5.02
N THR A 489 19.02 9.48 6.02
CA THR A 489 20.32 8.81 5.92
C THR A 489 20.35 7.58 6.79
N MET A 490 20.79 6.47 6.23
CA MET A 490 20.92 5.19 6.92
C MET A 490 22.34 4.67 6.74
N THR A 491 23.00 4.29 7.83
CA THR A 491 24.35 3.76 7.78
C THR A 491 24.40 2.36 8.37
N TYR A 492 24.98 1.43 7.61
CA TYR A 492 25.12 0.02 7.96
C TYR A 492 26.59 -0.39 7.98
N PRO A 493 27.02 -1.21 8.95
CA PRO A 493 28.25 -1.97 8.83
C PRO A 493 28.14 -3.00 7.69
N VAL A 494 29.23 -3.18 6.95
CA VAL A 494 29.29 -4.16 5.87
C VAL A 494 30.60 -4.92 5.91
N SER A 495 30.55 -6.20 5.53
CA SER A 495 31.73 -7.03 5.35
C SER A 495 31.51 -8.06 4.25
N GLY A 496 32.60 -8.59 3.69
CA GLY A 496 32.49 -9.63 2.67
C GLY A 496 33.72 -9.75 1.79
N LEU A 497 33.52 -10.21 0.56
CA LEU A 497 34.57 -10.46 -0.41
C LEU A 497 34.32 -9.64 -1.68
N LEU A 498 35.21 -8.69 -1.98
CA LEU A 498 35.21 -7.96 -3.26
C LEU A 498 36.42 -8.27 -4.13
N GLY A 499 37.52 -8.73 -3.52
CA GLY A 499 38.74 -9.09 -4.20
C GLY A 499 38.81 -10.58 -4.50
N ILE A 500 39.12 -10.92 -5.76
CA ILE A 500 39.56 -12.26 -6.14
C ILE A 500 41.09 -12.20 -6.18
N ALA A 501 41.74 -12.65 -5.11
CA ALA A 501 43.19 -12.61 -4.96
C ALA A 501 43.86 -13.85 -5.57
N ASP A 502 44.96 -13.63 -6.29
CA ASP A 502 45.89 -14.65 -6.78
C ASP A 502 47.32 -14.12 -6.62
N SER A 503 48.02 -14.60 -5.58
CA SER A 503 49.40 -14.24 -5.26
C SER A 503 49.57 -12.71 -5.14
N ASP A 504 50.34 -12.08 -6.02
CA ASP A 504 50.58 -10.62 -6.03
C ASP A 504 49.55 -9.83 -6.86
N ARG A 505 48.48 -10.48 -7.34
CA ARG A 505 47.44 -9.87 -8.18
C ARG A 505 46.08 -10.04 -7.54
N MET A 506 45.18 -9.10 -7.80
CA MET A 506 43.80 -9.21 -7.35
C MET A 506 42.86 -8.52 -8.33
N LEU A 507 41.70 -9.13 -8.57
CA LEU A 507 40.60 -8.49 -9.29
C LEU A 507 39.62 -7.91 -8.28
N LEU A 508 39.54 -6.59 -8.21
CA LEU A 508 38.65 -5.86 -7.33
C LEU A 508 37.32 -5.60 -8.02
N ARG A 509 36.21 -6.12 -7.48
CA ARG A 509 34.85 -5.76 -7.91
C ARG A 509 34.39 -4.49 -7.22
N THR A 510 33.55 -3.71 -7.89
CA THR A 510 32.88 -2.56 -7.29
C THR A 510 31.55 -3.00 -6.68
N PRO A 511 31.29 -2.67 -5.40
CA PRO A 511 30.01 -2.97 -4.79
C PRO A 511 28.93 -2.13 -5.47
N SER A 512 27.71 -2.67 -5.52
CA SER A 512 26.52 -2.02 -6.07
C SER A 512 25.31 -2.39 -5.23
N ILE A 513 24.28 -1.56 -5.31
CA ILE A 513 22.95 -1.82 -4.75
C ILE A 513 21.99 -1.99 -5.91
N THR A 514 21.44 -3.20 -6.03
CA THR A 514 20.26 -3.43 -6.85
C THR A 514 19.03 -3.32 -5.99
N PHE A 515 17.92 -2.85 -6.55
CA PHE A 515 16.66 -2.86 -5.84
C PHE A 515 15.50 -3.22 -6.74
N ASP A 516 14.44 -3.75 -6.14
CA ASP A 516 13.26 -4.25 -6.87
C ASP A 516 12.62 -3.16 -7.74
N GLY A 517 12.64 -1.89 -7.32
CA GLY A 517 12.20 -0.76 -8.16
C GLY A 517 12.95 -0.59 -9.50
N LEU A 518 14.16 -1.13 -9.67
CA LEU A 518 14.83 -1.18 -10.98
C LEU A 518 14.19 -2.20 -11.93
N SER A 519 13.56 -3.25 -11.41
CA SER A 519 12.83 -4.23 -12.23
C SER A 519 11.55 -3.60 -12.81
N VAL A 520 10.87 -2.72 -12.06
CA VAL A 520 9.73 -1.93 -12.55
C VAL A 520 10.14 -1.10 -13.77
N LEU A 521 11.31 -0.46 -13.73
CA LEU A 521 11.84 0.27 -14.89
C LEU A 521 12.13 -0.64 -16.09
N ASN A 522 12.43 -1.92 -15.87
CA ASN A 522 12.58 -2.92 -16.92
C ASN A 522 11.25 -3.45 -17.48
N ASN A 523 10.12 -3.17 -16.82
CA ASN A 523 8.79 -3.56 -17.31
C ASN A 523 8.07 -2.41 -18.01
N LEU A 524 8.73 -1.26 -18.15
CA LEU A 524 8.19 -0.12 -18.88
C LEU A 524 8.02 -0.40 -20.38
N ASP A 525 7.06 0.32 -20.96
CA ASP A 525 6.76 0.35 -22.38
C ASP A 525 6.72 1.80 -22.91
N VAL A 526 6.69 1.96 -24.22
CA VAL A 526 6.49 3.29 -24.86
C VAL A 526 5.10 3.82 -24.49
N GLY A 527 5.04 5.06 -24.04
CA GLY A 527 3.83 5.72 -23.54
C GLY A 527 3.65 5.67 -22.03
N SER A 528 4.45 4.86 -21.32
CA SER A 528 4.48 4.84 -19.85
C SER A 528 4.90 6.20 -19.28
N LYS A 529 4.45 6.50 -18.06
CA LYS A 529 4.75 7.75 -17.37
C LYS A 529 5.27 7.50 -15.95
N LEU A 530 6.41 8.09 -15.64
CA LEU A 530 6.96 8.13 -14.28
C LEU A 530 6.31 9.25 -13.47
N ARG A 531 6.18 9.03 -12.17
CA ARG A 531 5.56 9.99 -11.26
C ARG A 531 6.44 11.23 -11.00
N PHE A 532 7.75 11.07 -11.04
CA PHE A 532 8.73 12.14 -10.81
C PHE A 532 10.06 11.82 -11.52
N PRO A 533 10.82 12.84 -11.95
CA PRO A 533 12.19 12.68 -12.43
C PRO A 533 13.12 12.32 -11.25
N PHE A 534 14.18 11.55 -11.49
CA PHE A 534 15.01 11.06 -10.40
C PHE A 534 16.49 10.90 -10.74
N LEU A 535 17.28 10.83 -9.67
CA LEU A 535 18.71 10.59 -9.65
C LEU A 535 19.02 9.36 -8.80
N ILE A 536 19.70 8.37 -9.38
CA ILE A 536 20.32 7.27 -8.66
C ILE A 536 21.83 7.46 -8.71
N GLU A 537 22.50 7.42 -7.57
CA GLU A 537 23.96 7.54 -7.49
C GLU A 537 24.57 6.44 -6.66
N GLU A 538 25.67 5.88 -7.14
CA GLU A 538 26.54 5.00 -6.39
C GLU A 538 27.93 5.59 -6.30
N VAL A 539 28.48 5.64 -5.09
CA VAL A 539 29.84 6.12 -4.84
C VAL A 539 30.57 5.12 -3.98
N SER A 540 31.64 4.53 -4.49
CA SER A 540 32.45 3.55 -3.78
C SER A 540 33.84 4.09 -3.56
N THR A 541 34.24 4.25 -2.30
CA THR A 541 35.59 4.63 -1.87
C THR A 541 36.25 3.43 -1.21
N ILE A 542 37.21 2.82 -1.90
CA ILE A 542 37.88 1.60 -1.47
C ILE A 542 39.35 1.90 -1.18
N ARG A 543 39.78 1.75 0.07
CA ARG A 543 41.19 1.84 0.45
C ARG A 543 41.90 0.54 0.10
N LEU A 544 42.92 0.62 -0.74
CA LEU A 544 43.71 -0.53 -1.13
C LEU A 544 44.66 -0.97 -0.01
N PRO A 545 45.01 -2.27 0.06
CA PRO A 545 46.02 -2.73 1.00
C PRO A 545 47.38 -2.10 0.70
N GLN A 546 48.25 -2.06 1.70
CA GLN A 546 49.57 -1.47 1.55
C GLN A 546 50.36 -2.14 0.43
N GLY A 547 50.99 -1.33 -0.43
CA GLY A 547 51.80 -1.81 -1.55
C GLY A 547 51.02 -2.20 -2.80
N HIS A 548 49.68 -2.18 -2.78
CA HIS A 548 48.87 -2.42 -3.97
C HIS A 548 48.67 -1.14 -4.80
N GLN A 549 48.55 -1.30 -6.11
CA GLN A 549 48.21 -0.23 -7.07
C GLN A 549 47.29 -0.76 -8.17
N VAL A 550 46.51 0.11 -8.81
CA VAL A 550 45.71 -0.26 -10.00
C VAL A 550 46.63 -0.48 -11.20
N LEU A 551 46.39 -1.55 -11.94
CA LEU A 551 47.16 -1.86 -13.16
C LEU A 551 46.59 -1.15 -14.38
N SER A 552 45.27 -1.14 -14.52
CA SER A 552 44.57 -0.53 -15.65
C SER A 552 43.18 -0.12 -15.23
N MET A 553 42.75 1.06 -15.68
CA MET A 553 41.38 1.51 -15.49
C MET A 553 40.44 0.84 -16.50
N PRO A 554 39.21 0.52 -16.10
CA PRO A 554 38.20 -0.01 -17.01
C PRO A 554 37.80 1.04 -18.05
N LEU A 555 37.42 0.58 -19.24
CA LEU A 555 36.81 1.45 -20.25
C LEU A 555 35.34 1.67 -19.87
N LEU A 556 34.98 2.92 -19.61
CA LEU A 556 33.65 3.29 -19.15
C LEU A 556 32.88 4.00 -20.26
N SER A 557 31.57 3.75 -20.32
CA SER A 557 30.69 4.39 -21.30
C SER A 557 29.74 5.33 -20.58
N SER A 558 29.85 6.63 -20.85
CA SER A 558 28.95 7.65 -20.30
C SER A 558 28.12 8.27 -21.41
N LYS A 559 26.87 8.62 -21.10
CA LYS A 559 26.00 9.42 -21.97
C LYS A 559 25.65 10.71 -21.22
N LEU A 560 26.18 11.84 -21.69
CA LEU A 560 26.05 13.14 -21.03
C LEU A 560 25.01 14.07 -21.67
N ASN A 561 24.48 13.68 -22.83
CA ASN A 561 23.49 14.43 -23.62
C ASN A 561 22.08 13.82 -23.52
N GLY A 562 21.06 14.63 -23.85
CA GLY A 562 19.64 14.22 -23.77
C GLY A 562 19.03 14.42 -22.38
N LYS A 563 17.81 13.92 -22.17
CA LYS A 563 17.08 14.01 -20.88
C LYS A 563 17.34 12.83 -19.95
N ILE A 564 17.78 11.70 -20.49
CA ILE A 564 18.21 10.52 -19.72
C ILE A 564 19.71 10.33 -19.94
N LYS A 565 20.46 10.38 -18.84
CA LYS A 565 21.92 10.43 -18.83
C LYS A 565 22.49 9.45 -17.83
N TRP A 566 23.72 9.02 -18.09
CA TRP A 566 24.49 8.30 -17.10
C TRP A 566 25.97 8.65 -17.15
N GLU A 567 26.58 8.67 -15.97
CA GLU A 567 27.99 9.02 -15.75
C GLU A 567 28.68 7.86 -15.03
N GLN A 568 29.80 7.40 -15.60
CA GLN A 568 30.70 6.40 -15.00
C GLN A 568 32.09 7.01 -14.85
N SER A 569 32.66 6.94 -13.65
CA SER A 569 34.09 7.24 -13.44
C SER A 569 34.73 6.27 -12.45
N VAL A 570 36.00 5.97 -12.68
CA VAL A 570 36.86 5.23 -11.75
C VAL A 570 38.20 5.96 -11.71
N ASP A 571 38.56 6.45 -10.53
CA ASP A 571 39.73 7.30 -10.32
C ASP A 571 40.59 6.79 -9.15
N GLU A 572 41.90 7.00 -9.24
CA GLU A 572 42.83 6.80 -8.12
C GLU A 572 43.02 8.10 -7.33
N LYS A 573 42.84 8.03 -6.01
CA LYS A 573 43.11 9.13 -5.07
C LYS A 573 44.26 8.79 -4.12
N SER A 574 44.78 9.81 -3.44
CA SER A 574 45.79 9.65 -2.37
C SER A 574 47.07 8.92 -2.80
N ARG A 575 47.54 9.21 -4.03
CA ARG A 575 48.69 8.57 -4.70
C ARG A 575 48.48 7.06 -4.95
N GLY A 576 47.31 6.68 -5.47
CA GLY A 576 46.99 5.28 -5.83
C GLY A 576 46.59 4.39 -4.64
N ARG A 577 46.32 4.98 -3.46
CA ARG A 577 45.92 4.22 -2.25
C ARG A 577 44.41 4.04 -2.11
N ILE A 578 43.64 4.82 -2.86
CA ILE A 578 42.18 4.80 -2.81
C ILE A 578 41.68 4.69 -4.24
N VAL A 579 40.79 3.74 -4.47
CA VAL A 579 39.98 3.67 -5.69
C VAL A 579 38.64 4.31 -5.38
N GLU A 580 38.29 5.34 -6.13
CA GLU A 580 36.95 5.94 -6.11
C GLU A 580 36.22 5.57 -7.39
N ALA A 581 35.10 4.86 -7.27
CA ALA A 581 34.24 4.49 -8.37
C ALA A 581 32.89 5.21 -8.20
N LYS A 582 32.39 5.84 -9.26
CA LYS A 582 31.15 6.61 -9.26
C LYS A 582 30.26 6.23 -10.44
N TRP A 583 29.01 5.90 -10.13
CA TRP A 583 27.93 5.78 -11.10
C TRP A 583 26.83 6.78 -10.79
N ARG A 584 26.26 7.39 -11.83
CA ARG A 584 25.08 8.24 -11.72
C ARG A 584 24.14 7.93 -12.87
N PHE A 585 22.86 7.79 -12.56
CA PHE A 585 21.80 7.64 -13.54
C PHE A 585 20.76 8.73 -13.32
N LEU A 586 20.58 9.58 -14.32
CA LEU A 586 19.71 10.75 -14.27
C LEU A 586 18.56 10.54 -15.26
N VAL A 587 17.33 10.62 -14.75
CA VAL A 587 16.11 10.52 -15.54
C VAL A 587 15.31 11.81 -15.34
N ASP A 588 15.51 12.77 -16.24
CA ASP A 588 14.84 14.09 -16.20
C ASP A 588 13.50 14.10 -16.97
N GLU A 589 13.27 13.09 -17.81
CA GLU A 589 12.02 12.92 -18.55
C GLU A 589 11.11 11.91 -17.84
N THR A 590 9.88 12.31 -17.59
CA THR A 590 8.88 11.43 -16.97
C THR A 590 8.02 10.71 -18.00
N SER A 591 7.86 11.23 -19.21
CA SER A 591 7.06 10.59 -20.26
C SER A 591 7.94 9.75 -21.18
N MET A 592 7.67 8.44 -21.29
CA MET A 592 8.50 7.51 -22.07
C MET A 592 8.08 7.51 -23.54
N ASP A 593 8.56 8.48 -24.33
CA ASP A 593 8.55 8.35 -25.80
C ASP A 593 9.59 7.31 -26.28
N GLU A 594 9.63 7.02 -27.59
CA GLU A 594 10.55 6.00 -28.13
C GLU A 594 12.03 6.29 -27.82
N GLU A 595 12.45 7.57 -27.86
CA GLU A 595 13.83 7.97 -27.61
C GLU A 595 14.19 7.87 -26.12
N ALA A 596 13.32 8.37 -25.24
CA ALA A 596 13.45 8.29 -23.80
C ALA A 596 13.46 6.83 -23.35
N PHE A 597 12.54 6.02 -23.85
CA PHE A 597 12.46 4.60 -23.53
C PHE A 597 13.75 3.85 -23.94
N SER A 598 14.22 4.06 -25.18
CA SER A 598 15.48 3.48 -25.65
C SER A 598 16.69 3.92 -24.80
N SER A 599 16.73 5.20 -24.42
CA SER A 599 17.78 5.75 -23.56
C SER A 599 17.75 5.17 -22.15
N LEU A 600 16.56 4.97 -21.58
CA LEU A 600 16.38 4.33 -20.29
C LEU A 600 16.90 2.89 -20.30
N ARG A 601 16.49 2.10 -21.30
CA ARG A 601 16.95 0.72 -21.50
C ARG A 601 18.47 0.63 -21.65
N ALA A 602 19.08 1.55 -22.41
CA ALA A 602 20.52 1.63 -22.54
C ALA A 602 21.22 1.95 -21.21
N GLY A 603 20.67 2.88 -20.41
CA GLY A 603 21.17 3.22 -19.09
C GLY A 603 21.09 2.07 -18.08
N LEU A 604 19.97 1.33 -18.06
CA LEU A 604 19.81 0.15 -17.22
C LEU A 604 20.77 -0.97 -17.61
N LYS A 605 21.02 -1.17 -18.90
CA LYS A 605 22.05 -2.09 -19.38
C LYS A 605 23.46 -1.66 -18.97
N ALA A 606 23.76 -0.36 -19.02
CA ALA A 606 25.03 0.18 -18.56
C ALA A 606 25.22 0.02 -17.03
N LEU A 607 24.15 0.11 -16.24
CA LEU A 607 24.17 -0.23 -14.81
C LEU A 607 24.46 -1.73 -14.59
N GLN A 608 23.85 -2.63 -15.36
CA GLN A 608 24.18 -4.06 -15.27
C GLN A 608 25.66 -4.34 -15.60
N GLN A 609 26.23 -3.61 -16.57
CA GLN A 609 27.66 -3.71 -16.89
C GLN A 609 28.54 -3.16 -15.77
N TRP A 610 28.16 -2.02 -15.18
CA TRP A 610 28.82 -1.42 -14.01
C TRP A 610 28.91 -2.41 -12.84
N ASN A 611 27.81 -3.10 -12.54
CA ASN A 611 27.74 -4.06 -11.43
C ASN A 611 28.65 -5.30 -11.63
N ASN A 612 29.05 -5.59 -12.87
CA ASN A 612 29.92 -6.71 -13.23
C ASN A 612 31.38 -6.28 -13.48
N MET A 613 31.71 -5.00 -13.27
CA MET A 613 33.04 -4.46 -13.50
C MET A 613 34.06 -5.00 -12.51
N ALA A 614 35.28 -5.26 -13.00
CA ALA A 614 36.43 -5.63 -12.18
C ALA A 614 37.64 -4.75 -12.51
N ILE A 615 38.37 -4.34 -11.48
CA ILE A 615 39.54 -3.48 -11.55
C ILE A 615 40.76 -4.33 -11.15
N PRO A 616 41.72 -4.57 -12.06
CA PRO A 616 42.92 -5.32 -11.73
C PRO A 616 43.87 -4.46 -10.88
N ILE A 617 44.26 -5.00 -9.73
CA ILE A 617 45.25 -4.41 -8.82
C ILE A 617 46.41 -5.38 -8.62
N ARG A 618 47.59 -4.84 -8.31
CA ARG A 618 48.83 -5.63 -8.12
C ARG A 618 49.65 -5.09 -6.95
N LYS A 619 50.23 -6.01 -6.18
CA LYS A 619 51.25 -5.73 -5.16
C LYS A 619 52.58 -5.38 -5.84
N ARG A 620 53.15 -4.23 -5.48
CA ARG A 620 54.42 -3.73 -6.02
C ARG A 620 55.60 -4.62 -5.69
#